data_AF-A0A2B7ZZA6-F1
#
_entry.id   AF-A0A2B7ZZA6-F1
#
_cell.length_a   1.000
_cell.length_b   1.000
_cell.length_c   1.000
_cell.angle_alpha   90.00
_cell.angle_beta   90.00
_cell.angle_gamma   90.00
#
_symmetry.space_group_name_H-M   'P 1'
#
loop_
_entity.id
_entity.type
_entity.pdbx_description
1 polymer ?
#
loop_
_entity_poly.entity_id
_entity_poly.type
_entity_poly.pdbx_seq_one_letter_code
_entity_poly.pdbx_strand_id
1 'polypeptide(L)'
;IIPSLVLFLGFSQQSAQGTTLAMMVLPIGILAAVQYYQNGFIDTKAALIMAVFFMIGGYFGAKLATQVPEAVLRKSFAALLIAIALKMWFQK
;
A
#
# COMPACT_ATOMS: atom_id res chain seq x y z
N ILE A 1 -5.31 8.56 -1.29
CA ILE A 1 -6.30 8.18 -0.25
C ILE A 1 -5.77 8.48 1.15
N ILE A 2 -4.62 7.92 1.55
CA ILE A 2 -4.08 8.06 2.91
C ILE A 2 -3.97 9.53 3.40
N PRO A 3 -3.36 10.50 2.67
CA PRO A 3 -3.30 11.88 3.14
C PRO A 3 -4.68 12.49 3.37
N SER A 4 -5.66 12.13 2.53
CA SER A 4 -7.03 12.62 2.65
C SER A 4 -7.71 12.09 3.91
N LEU A 5 -7.53 10.81 4.23
CA LEU A 5 -8.08 10.20 5.46
C LEU A 5 -7.48 10.85 6.71
N VAL A 6 -6.18 11.14 6.70
CA VAL A 6 -5.49 11.74 7.86
C VAL A 6 -5.85 13.22 8.01
N LEU A 7 -5.77 14.00 6.94
CA LEU A 7 -5.93 15.47 7.00
C LEU A 7 -7.39 15.91 7.09
N PHE A 8 -8.31 15.22 6.39
CA PHE A 8 -9.71 15.63 6.33
C PHE A 8 -10.64 14.82 7.24
N LEU A 9 -10.31 13.55 7.50
CA LEU A 9 -11.17 12.66 8.32
C LEU A 9 -10.57 12.35 9.70
N GLY A 10 -9.39 12.89 10.02
CA GLY A 10 -8.79 12.75 11.35
C GLY A 10 -8.30 11.34 11.70
N PHE A 11 -8.10 10.47 10.70
CA PHE A 11 -7.58 9.13 10.95
C PHE A 11 -6.14 9.19 11.45
N SER A 12 -5.78 8.29 12.37
CA SER A 12 -4.38 8.05 12.70
C SER A 12 -3.64 7.50 11.48
N GLN A 13 -2.32 7.72 11.40
CA GLN A 13 -1.53 7.24 10.26
C GLN A 13 -1.61 5.71 10.09
N GLN A 14 -1.73 4.97 11.20
CA GLN A 14 -1.87 3.51 11.19
C GLN A 14 -3.27 3.10 10.71
N SER A 15 -4.33 3.75 11.21
CA SER A 15 -5.70 3.46 10.81
C SER A 15 -5.91 3.76 9.33
N ALA A 16 -5.48 4.93 8.85
CA ALA A 16 -5.61 5.32 7.44
C ALA A 16 -4.95 4.31 6.50
N GLN A 17 -3.77 3.79 6.86
CA GLN A 17 -3.07 2.76 6.09
C GLN A 17 -3.79 1.42 6.12
N GLY A 18 -4.19 0.94 7.31
CA GLY A 18 -4.89 -0.34 7.45
C GLY A 18 -6.24 -0.36 6.71
N THR A 19 -7.03 0.71 6.85
CA THR A 19 -8.32 0.85 6.16
C THR A 19 -8.14 0.91 4.64
N THR A 20 -7.16 1.68 4.15
CA THR A 20 -6.88 1.74 2.70
C THR A 20 -6.45 0.37 2.17
N LEU A 21 -5.59 -0.34 2.91
CA LEU A 21 -5.13 -1.68 2.51
C LEU A 21 -6.28 -2.69 2.43
N ALA A 22 -7.14 -2.73 3.45
CA ALA A 22 -8.30 -3.63 3.46
C ALA A 22 -9.24 -3.38 2.28
N MET A 23 -9.49 -2.11 1.97
CA MET A 23 -10.30 -1.70 0.82
C MET A 23 -9.66 -2.09 -0.52
N MET A 24 -8.33 -1.98 -0.66
CA MET A 24 -7.65 -2.29 -1.91
C MET A 24 -7.52 -3.80 -2.16
N VAL A 25 -7.23 -4.60 -1.13
CA VAL A 25 -6.98 -6.03 -1.31
C VAL A 25 -8.27 -6.81 -1.51
N LEU A 26 -9.28 -6.59 -0.67
CA LEU A 26 -10.41 -7.51 -0.56
C LEU A 26 -11.42 -7.35 -1.72
N PRO A 27 -12.08 -6.20 -1.93
CA PRO A 27 -13.00 -6.04 -3.05
C PRO A 27 -12.29 -5.67 -4.37
N ILE A 28 -11.41 -4.67 -4.36
CA ILE A 28 -10.84 -4.11 -5.59
C ILE A 28 -9.84 -5.08 -6.24
N GLY A 29 -8.92 -5.61 -5.45
CA GLY A 29 -7.87 -6.52 -5.92
C GLY A 29 -8.43 -7.80 -6.52
N ILE A 30 -9.42 -8.43 -5.86
CA ILE A 30 -10.04 -9.67 -6.36
C ILE A 30 -10.77 -9.42 -7.68
N LEU A 31 -11.63 -8.40 -7.74
CA LEU A 31 -12.40 -8.12 -8.96
C LEU A 31 -11.50 -7.77 -10.14
N ALA A 32 -10.45 -6.96 -9.91
CA ALA A 32 -9.47 -6.64 -10.93
C ALA A 32 -8.71 -7.89 -11.39
N ALA A 33 -8.24 -8.72 -10.45
CA ALA A 33 -7.51 -9.95 -10.78
C ALA A 33 -8.36 -10.92 -11.61
N VAL A 34 -9.65 -11.07 -11.32
CA VAL A 34 -10.56 -11.90 -12.12
C VAL A 34 -10.63 -11.37 -13.56
N GLN A 35 -10.82 -10.06 -13.74
CA GLN A 35 -10.87 -9.46 -15.07
C GLN A 35 -9.56 -9.68 -15.83
N TYR A 36 -8.40 -9.42 -15.22
CA TYR A 36 -7.10 -9.64 -15.88
C TYR A 36 -6.82 -11.11 -16.17
N TYR A 37 -7.25 -12.02 -15.31
CA TYR A 37 -7.15 -13.46 -15.53
C TYR A 37 -7.97 -13.90 -16.74
N GLN A 38 -9.23 -13.46 -16.81
CA GLN A 38 -10.14 -13.78 -17.92
C GLN A 38 -9.63 -13.28 -19.27
N ASN A 39 -8.88 -12.16 -19.30
CA ASN A 39 -8.28 -11.62 -20.51
C ASN A 39 -6.89 -12.19 -20.83
N GLY A 40 -6.40 -13.17 -20.06
CA GLY A 40 -5.10 -13.82 -20.32
C GLY A 40 -3.88 -12.96 -19.97
N PHE A 41 -4.06 -11.88 -19.19
CA PHE A 41 -2.98 -10.96 -18.82
C PHE A 41 -2.27 -11.35 -17.51
N ILE A 42 -2.48 -12.56 -16.99
CA ILE A 42 -1.87 -13.04 -15.75
C ILE A 42 -0.99 -14.26 -16.04
N ASP A 43 0.31 -14.12 -15.78
CA ASP A 43 1.19 -15.27 -15.57
C ASP A 43 0.93 -15.83 -14.17
N THR A 44 0.27 -16.99 -14.10
CA THR A 44 -0.14 -17.62 -12.84
C THR A 44 1.03 -18.09 -11.99
N LYS A 45 2.14 -18.51 -12.61
CA LYS A 45 3.33 -18.98 -11.89
C LYS A 45 4.04 -17.81 -11.23
N ALA A 46 4.27 -16.73 -11.99
CA ALA A 46 4.86 -15.51 -11.45
C ALA A 46 3.96 -14.91 -10.37
N ALA A 47 2.64 -14.85 -10.61
CA ALA A 47 1.67 -14.36 -9.63
C ALA A 47 1.70 -15.14 -8.32
N LEU A 48 1.76 -16.48 -8.37
CA LEU A 48 1.79 -17.31 -7.17
C LEU A 48 3.07 -17.11 -6.36
N ILE A 49 4.23 -17.06 -7.03
CA ILE A 49 5.52 -16.81 -6.36
C ILE A 49 5.48 -15.44 -5.69
N MET A 50 5.06 -14.39 -6.41
CA MET A 50 4.93 -13.05 -5.87
C MET A 50 3.93 -12.99 -4.71
N ALA A 51 2.81 -13.70 -4.79
CA ALA A 51 1.81 -13.75 -3.72
C ALA A 51 2.38 -14.31 -2.41
N VAL A 52 3.20 -15.36 -2.48
CA VAL A 52 3.84 -15.95 -1.28
C VAL A 52 4.78 -14.94 -0.62
N PHE A 53 5.71 -14.35 -1.39
CA PHE A 53 6.64 -13.37 -0.84
C PHE A 53 5.92 -12.10 -0.37
N PHE A 54 4.88 -11.66 -1.08
CA PHE A 54 4.07 -10.52 -0.70
C PHE A 54 3.31 -10.77 0.60
N MET A 55 2.77 -11.97 0.81
CA MET A 55 2.08 -12.32 2.05
C MET A 55 3.05 -12.31 3.25
N ILE A 56 4.22 -12.92 3.08
CA ILE A 56 5.27 -12.95 4.12
C ILE A 56 5.74 -11.52 4.43
N GLY A 57 6.20 -10.79 3.41
CA GLY A 57 6.72 -9.43 3.57
C GLY A 57 5.66 -8.46 4.07
N GLY A 58 4.42 -8.58 3.58
CA GLY A 58 3.28 -7.77 4.01
C GLY A 58 2.90 -8.02 5.46
N TYR A 59 2.86 -9.28 5.92
CA TYR A 59 2.56 -9.60 7.31
C TYR A 59 3.63 -9.07 8.27
N PHE A 60 4.91 -9.38 8.02
CA PHE A 60 6.00 -8.92 8.88
C PHE A 60 6.18 -7.39 8.81
N GLY A 61 6.04 -6.81 7.62
CA GLY A 61 6.08 -5.36 7.43
C GLY A 61 4.94 -4.65 8.18
N ALA A 62 3.71 -5.15 8.09
CA ALA A 62 2.58 -4.62 8.83
C ALA A 62 2.78 -4.75 10.35
N LYS A 63 3.24 -5.92 10.81
CA LYS A 63 3.54 -6.16 12.23
C LYS A 63 4.60 -5.20 12.78
N LEU A 64 5.63 -4.90 12.00
CA LEU A 64 6.64 -3.92 12.37
C LEU A 64 6.03 -2.50 12.36
N ALA A 65 5.29 -2.15 11.31
CA ALA A 65 4.71 -0.82 11.14
C ALA A 65 3.68 -0.44 12.23
N THR A 66 2.93 -1.41 12.76
CA THR A 66 1.99 -1.17 13.86
C THR A 66 2.68 -0.94 15.20
N GLN A 67 3.94 -1.35 15.35
CA GLN A 67 4.75 -1.12 16.55
C GLN A 67 5.54 0.20 16.51
N VAL A 68 5.69 0.80 15.32
CA VAL A 68 6.39 2.07 15.16
C VAL A 68 5.53 3.22 15.69
N PRO A 69 6.10 4.16 16.47
CA PRO A 69 5.38 5.33 16.94
C PRO A 69 4.78 6.14 15.79
N GLU A 70 3.54 6.59 15.96
CA GLU A 70 2.80 7.30 14.91
C GLU A 70 3.54 8.53 14.38
N ALA A 71 4.21 9.28 15.25
CA ALA A 71 5.00 10.44 14.85
C ALA A 71 6.14 10.08 13.89
N VAL A 72 6.78 8.93 14.08
CA VAL A 72 7.85 8.42 13.21
C VAL A 72 7.26 8.01 11.87
N LEU A 73 6.16 7.25 11.88
CA LEU A 73 5.48 6.79 10.67
C LEU A 73 4.96 7.96 9.81
N ARG A 74 4.43 8.99 10.46
CA ARG A 74 3.96 10.21 9.79
C ARG A 74 5.12 11.00 9.17
N LYS A 75 6.21 11.19 9.92
CA LYS A 75 7.40 11.92 9.43
C LYS A 75 8.10 11.18 8.29
N SER A 76 8.24 9.86 8.39
CA SER A 76 8.86 9.05 7.33
C SER A 76 8.03 9.06 6.06
N PHE A 77 6.70 8.95 6.17
CA PHE A 77 5.80 9.06 5.03
C PHE A 77 5.88 10.45 4.38
N ALA A 78 5.90 11.53 5.17
CA ALA A 78 6.08 12.88 4.64
C ALA A 78 7.42 13.06 3.91
N ALA A 79 8.52 12.55 4.47
CA ALA A 79 9.84 12.60 3.84
C ALA A 79 9.84 11.82 2.51
N LEU A 80 9.20 10.66 2.46
CA LEU A 80 9.03 9.89 1.22
C LEU A 80 8.24 10.67 0.16
N LEU A 81 7.15 11.34 0.54
CA LEU A 81 6.37 12.16 -0.39
C LEU A 81 7.19 13.32 -0.96
N ILE A 82 8.01 13.99 -0.12
CA ILE A 82 8.92 15.04 -0.58
C ILE A 82 9.95 14.46 -1.56
N ALA A 83 10.55 13.31 -1.24
CA ALA A 83 11.51 12.65 -2.12
C ALA A 83 10.90 12.27 -3.48
N ILE A 84 9.68 11.73 -3.48
CA ILE A 84 8.94 11.41 -4.71
C ILE A 84 8.61 12.68 -5.49
N ALA A 85 8.14 13.74 -4.82
CA ALA A 85 7.83 15.01 -5.45
C ALA A 85 9.07 15.63 -6.11
N LEU A 86 10.21 15.63 -5.42
CA LEU A 86 11.48 16.09 -5.98
C LEU A 86 11.91 15.22 -7.16
N LYS A 87 11.84 13.89 -7.04
CA LYS A 87 12.16 12.98 -8.13
C LYS A 87 11.31 13.28 -9.36
N MET A 88 10.00 13.39 -9.19
CA MET A 88 9.06 13.69 -10.27
C MET A 88 9.34 15.07 -10.90
N TRP A 89 9.67 16.07 -10.08
CA TRP A 89 9.99 17.42 -10.55
C TRP A 89 11.22 17.45 -11.46
N PHE A 90 12.23 16.64 -11.15
CA PHE A 90 13.45 16.54 -11.96
C PHE A 90 13.41 15.42 -13.01
N GLN A 91 12.31 14.68 -13.08
CA GLN A 91 12.10 13.64 -14.08
C GLN A 91 11.72 14.34 -15.40
N LYS A 92 12.57 14.21 -16.42
CA LYS A 92 12.28 14.66 -17.79
C LYS A 92 11.16 13.84 -18.42
#